data_AF-A0A519F150-F1
#
_entry.id   AF-A0A519F150-F1
#
_cell.length_a   1.000
_cell.length_b   1.000
_cell.length_c   1.000
_cell.angle_alpha   90.00
_cell.angle_beta   90.00
_cell.angle_gamma   90.00
#
_symmetry.space_group_name_H-M   'P 1'
#
loop_
_entity.id
_entity.type
_entity.pdbx_description
1 polymer ?
#
loop_
_entity_poly.entity_id
_entity_poly.type
_entity_poly.pdbx_seq_one_letter_code
_entity_poly.pdbx_strand_id
1 'polypeptide(L)'
;KTLLQDQLPAQSFGRQLLRPGSDAPAGVAARGKTICSCFGVTETAIAEQLAHCTGTDRERLATLQGALKCGTNCGSCIPELQRMVRASAPETAEVAP
;
A
#
# COMPACT_ATOMS: atom_id res chain seq x y z
N LYS A 1 31.12 17.60 13.09
CA LYS A 1 32.03 16.56 12.56
C LYS A 1 31.39 15.22 12.90
N THR A 2 30.80 14.58 11.89
CA THR A 2 29.95 13.39 11.91
C THR A 2 30.66 12.18 12.51
N LEU A 3 30.11 11.55 13.56
CA LEU A 3 30.65 10.30 14.11
C LEU A 3 30.05 9.11 13.36
N LEU A 4 30.96 8.42 12.67
CA LEU A 4 30.73 7.24 11.85
C LEU A 4 30.66 6.02 12.79
N GLN A 5 29.62 5.22 12.59
CA GLN A 5 29.20 4.08 13.40
C GLN A 5 30.22 2.94 13.42
N ASP A 6 30.33 2.29 14.57
CA ASP A 6 31.16 1.13 14.83
C ASP A 6 30.95 0.01 13.81
N GLN A 7 32.04 -0.37 13.15
CA GLN A 7 32.13 -1.53 12.27
C GLN A 7 32.12 -2.81 13.13
N LEU A 8 30.97 -3.48 13.22
CA LEU A 8 30.93 -4.86 13.69
C LEU A 8 31.01 -5.84 12.48
N PRO A 9 31.80 -6.91 12.58
CA PRO A 9 32.15 -7.78 11.46
C PRO A 9 30.96 -8.58 10.94
N ALA A 10 30.57 -8.32 9.69
CA ALA A 10 29.54 -9.04 8.93
C ALA A 10 29.98 -10.46 8.47
N GLN A 11 30.63 -11.23 9.34
CA GLN A 11 31.36 -12.45 8.93
C GLN A 11 30.70 -13.78 9.29
N SER A 12 29.58 -13.82 10.01
CA SER A 12 28.97 -15.09 10.44
C SER A 12 27.74 -15.56 9.65
N PHE A 13 27.23 -14.82 8.66
CA PHE A 13 26.03 -15.24 7.89
C PHE A 13 26.10 -14.95 6.38
N GLY A 14 27.28 -14.74 5.80
CA GLY A 14 27.43 -14.38 4.38
C GLY A 14 26.94 -15.45 3.37
N ARG A 15 26.84 -16.72 3.78
CA ARG A 15 26.46 -17.83 2.87
C ARG A 15 24.96 -18.17 2.87
N GLN A 16 24.17 -17.60 3.78
CA GLN A 16 22.70 -17.83 3.80
C GLN A 16 21.91 -16.79 2.99
N LEU A 17 22.52 -15.65 2.65
CA LEU A 17 21.89 -14.59 1.84
C LEU A 17 22.08 -14.78 0.32
N LEU A 18 22.82 -15.82 -0.11
CA LEU A 18 23.09 -16.13 -1.52
C LEU A 18 22.53 -17.49 -1.96
N ARG A 19 21.39 -17.90 -1.40
CA ARG A 19 20.58 -18.99 -1.98
C ARG A 19 19.58 -18.37 -2.96
N PRO A 20 19.70 -18.58 -4.29
CA PRO A 20 18.60 -18.35 -5.21
C PRO A 20 17.59 -19.50 -5.03
N GLY A 21 16.87 -19.45 -3.92
CA GLY A 21 15.69 -20.28 -3.68
C GLY A 21 14.49 -19.52 -4.20
N SER A 22 14.26 -19.61 -5.50
CA SER A 22 13.01 -19.23 -6.15
C SER A 22 11.90 -20.19 -5.74
N ASP A 23 11.48 -20.09 -4.48
CA ASP A 23 10.23 -20.68 -4.01
C ASP A 23 9.62 -19.67 -3.05
N ALA A 24 9.00 -18.65 -3.64
CA ALA A 24 8.04 -17.84 -2.89
C ALA A 24 6.90 -18.80 -2.55
N PRO A 25 6.61 -19.08 -1.27
CA PRO A 25 5.55 -20.00 -0.92
C PRO A 25 4.27 -19.55 -1.61
N ALA A 26 3.74 -20.44 -2.45
CA ALA A 26 2.53 -20.28 -3.26
C ALA A 26 1.27 -20.19 -2.37
N GLY A 27 1.21 -19.14 -1.57
CA GLY A 27 0.22 -18.91 -0.53
C GLY A 27 0.37 -17.57 0.18
N VAL A 28 1.47 -16.84 -0.04
CA VAL A 28 1.50 -15.41 0.31
C VAL A 28 0.80 -14.69 -0.83
N ALA A 29 -0.52 -14.54 -0.71
CA ALA A 29 -1.27 -13.55 -1.49
C ALA A 29 -0.43 -12.28 -1.47
N ALA A 30 0.03 -11.84 -2.64
CA ALA A 30 0.94 -10.71 -2.75
C ALA A 30 0.31 -9.55 -1.99
N ARG A 31 0.81 -9.31 -0.76
CA ARG A 31 0.41 -8.17 0.04
C ARG A 31 0.97 -7.02 -0.78
N GLY A 32 0.11 -6.40 -1.60
CA GLY A 32 0.48 -5.33 -2.51
C GLY A 32 1.19 -4.21 -1.75
N LYS A 33 1.76 -3.25 -2.47
CA LYS A 33 2.53 -2.16 -1.89
C LYS A 33 1.81 -1.54 -0.69
N THR A 34 2.50 -1.37 0.44
CA THR A 34 1.92 -0.65 1.59
C THR A 34 1.71 0.81 1.20
N ILE A 35 0.47 1.26 1.25
CA ILE A 35 0.08 2.64 0.90
C ILE A 35 0.05 3.51 2.15
N CYS A 36 -0.53 3.03 3.26
CA CYS A 36 -0.52 3.75 4.53
C CYS A 36 0.36 3.03 5.56
N SER A 37 1.55 3.55 5.81
CA SER A 37 2.46 2.99 6.82
C SER A 37 1.96 3.18 8.25
N CYS A 38 1.14 4.20 8.54
CA CYS A 38 0.62 4.44 9.90
C CYS A 38 -0.30 3.32 10.40
N PHE A 39 -1.11 2.77 9.50
CA PHE A 39 -2.10 1.74 9.81
C PHE A 39 -1.81 0.41 9.11
N GLY A 40 -0.68 0.30 8.41
CA GLY A 40 -0.30 -0.90 7.66
C GLY A 40 -1.24 -1.25 6.51
N VAL A 41 -1.90 -0.26 5.90
CA VAL A 41 -2.88 -0.49 4.83
C VAL A 41 -2.17 -0.72 3.51
N THR A 42 -2.47 -1.85 2.86
CA THR A 42 -1.90 -2.25 1.57
C THR A 42 -2.78 -1.83 0.40
N GLU A 43 -2.16 -1.76 -0.78
CA GLU A 43 -2.83 -1.52 -2.05
C GLU A 43 -3.95 -2.53 -2.30
N THR A 44 -3.71 -3.81 -2.02
CA THR A 44 -4.72 -4.87 -2.16
C THR A 44 -5.92 -4.65 -1.25
N ALA A 45 -5.72 -4.29 0.03
CA ALA A 45 -6.83 -4.01 0.94
C ALA A 45 -7.66 -2.81 0.47
N ILE A 46 -7.01 -1.79 -0.11
CA ILE A 46 -7.70 -0.64 -0.69
C ILE A 46 -8.50 -1.05 -1.94
N ALA A 47 -7.91 -1.85 -2.83
CA ALA A 47 -8.57 -2.32 -4.05
C ALA A 47 -9.77 -3.23 -3.74
N GLU A 48 -9.63 -4.17 -2.79
CA GLU A 48 -10.71 -5.02 -2.30
C GLU A 48 -11.86 -4.18 -1.73
N GLN A 49 -11.54 -3.23 -0.85
CA GLN A 49 -12.56 -2.35 -0.29
C GLN A 49 -13.22 -1.48 -1.37
N LEU A 50 -12.43 -0.98 -2.33
CA LEU A 50 -12.93 -0.21 -3.47
C LEU A 50 -13.86 -1.01 -4.38
N ALA A 51 -13.68 -2.33 -4.51
CA ALA A 51 -14.58 -3.19 -5.28
C ALA A 51 -15.98 -3.27 -4.66
N HIS A 52 -16.09 -3.07 -3.34
CA HIS A 52 -17.37 -3.05 -2.62
C HIS A 52 -17.95 -1.63 -2.47
N CYS A 53 -17.17 -0.59 -2.78
CA CYS A 53 -17.62 0.80 -2.66
C CYS A 53 -18.26 1.29 -3.97
N THR A 54 -19.42 1.91 -3.86
CA THR A 54 -20.13 2.60 -4.95
C THR A 54 -20.23 4.09 -4.67
N GLY A 55 -20.48 4.90 -5.69
CA GLY A 55 -20.64 6.35 -5.58
C GLY A 55 -19.42 7.13 -6.07
N THR A 56 -19.39 8.40 -5.73
CA THR A 56 -18.37 9.37 -6.18
C THR A 56 -17.00 9.10 -5.53
N ASP A 57 -15.93 9.63 -6.14
CA ASP A 57 -14.56 9.52 -5.60
C ASP A 57 -14.47 9.92 -4.13
N ARG A 58 -15.20 10.97 -3.73
CA ARG A 58 -15.23 11.46 -2.35
C ARG A 58 -15.90 10.49 -1.39
N GLU A 59 -17.04 9.91 -1.78
CA GLU A 59 -17.75 8.93 -0.96
C GLU A 59 -16.91 7.67 -0.78
N ARG A 60 -16.32 7.16 -1.88
CA ARG A 60 -15.45 5.98 -1.84
C ARG A 60 -14.22 6.21 -0.97
N LEU A 61 -13.59 7.39 -1.07
CA LEU A 61 -12.48 7.77 -0.19
C LEU A 61 -12.93 7.84 1.27
N ALA A 62 -14.08 8.45 1.57
CA ALA A 62 -14.61 8.51 2.92
C ALA A 62 -14.89 7.10 3.49
N THR A 63 -15.44 6.19 2.68
CA THR A 63 -15.65 4.78 3.06
C THR A 63 -14.32 4.08 3.37
N LEU A 64 -13.29 4.27 2.53
CA LEU A 64 -11.95 3.75 2.79
C LEU A 64 -11.35 4.29 4.09
N GLN A 65 -11.48 5.59 4.33
CA GLN A 65 -10.99 6.22 5.56
C GLN A 65 -11.76 5.71 6.79
N GLY A 66 -13.07 5.48 6.68
CA GLY A 66 -13.87 4.90 7.77
C GLY A 66 -13.50 3.44 8.06
N ALA A 67 -13.32 2.62 7.01
CA ALA A 67 -13.04 1.19 7.14
C ALA A 67 -11.58 0.90 7.54
N LEU A 68 -10.62 1.55 6.87
CA LEU A 68 -9.19 1.25 7.00
C LEU A 68 -8.42 2.30 7.83
N LYS A 69 -9.06 3.40 8.22
CA LYS A 69 -8.48 4.52 8.99
C LYS A 69 -7.29 5.22 8.32
N CYS A 70 -6.94 4.85 7.08
CA CYS A 70 -5.86 5.47 6.33
C CYS A 70 -6.11 6.97 6.09
N GLY A 71 -5.05 7.78 6.06
CA GLY A 71 -5.16 9.21 5.76
C GLY A 71 -5.67 10.10 6.91
N THR A 72 -5.95 9.55 8.09
CA THR A 72 -6.42 10.32 9.27
C THR A 72 -5.31 10.72 10.25
N ASN A 73 -4.11 10.13 10.12
CA ASN A 73 -2.97 10.37 11.01
C ASN A 73 -1.95 11.35 10.39
N CYS A 74 -1.07 10.89 9.50
CA CYS A 74 -0.05 11.75 8.88
C CYS A 74 -0.44 12.33 7.51
N GLY A 75 -1.54 11.87 6.91
CA GLY A 75 -2.02 12.33 5.60
C GLY A 75 -1.17 11.95 4.38
N SER A 76 0.01 11.34 4.53
CA SER A 76 0.95 11.06 3.43
C SER A 76 0.39 10.15 2.33
N CYS A 77 -0.59 9.31 2.68
CA CYS A 77 -1.25 8.38 1.76
C CYS A 77 -2.45 8.99 1.03
N ILE A 78 -2.93 10.18 1.39
CA ILE A 78 -4.10 10.82 0.75
C ILE A 78 -3.95 10.99 -0.77
N PRO A 79 -2.84 11.55 -1.31
CA PRO A 79 -2.72 11.73 -2.75
C PRO A 79 -2.73 10.39 -3.51
N GLU A 80 -2.08 9.36 -2.96
CA GLU A 80 -2.06 8.02 -3.56
C GLU A 80 -3.44 7.35 -3.48
N LEU A 81 -4.15 7.49 -2.36
CA LEU A 81 -5.53 7.01 -2.21
C LEU A 81 -6.47 7.65 -3.24
N GLN A 82 -6.38 8.96 -3.47
CA GLN A 82 -7.17 9.65 -4.48
C GLN A 82 -6.87 9.13 -5.89
N ARG A 83 -5.60 8.88 -6.20
CA ARG A 83 -5.18 8.28 -7.48
C ARG A 83 -5.79 6.90 -7.67
N MET A 84 -5.72 6.06 -6.64
CA MET A 84 -6.29 4.71 -6.66
C MET A 84 -7.82 4.73 -6.81
N VAL A 85 -8.52 5.59 -6.06
CA VAL A 85 -9.97 5.73 -6.14
C VAL A 85 -10.39 6.11 -7.57
N ARG A 86 -9.73 7.09 -8.17
CA ARG A 86 -9.99 7.52 -9.56
C ARG A 86 -9.67 6.42 -10.57
N ALA A 87 -8.59 5.68 -10.38
CA ALA A 87 -8.21 4.56 -11.25
C ALA A 87 -9.17 3.35 -11.11
N SER A 88 -9.83 3.22 -9.96
CA SER A 88 -10.78 2.14 -9.66
C SER A 88 -12.24 2.55 -9.88
N ALA A 89 -12.48 3.80 -10.24
CA ALA A 89 -13.81 4.25 -10.63
C ALA A 89 -14.17 3.49 -11.92
N PRO A 90 -15.30 2.76 -11.95
CA PRO A 90 -15.82 2.29 -13.22
C PRO A 90 -16.04 3.53 -14.08
N GLU A 91 -15.67 3.42 -15.36
CA GLU A 91 -15.94 4.40 -16.39
C GLU A 91 -17.46 4.62 -16.50
N THR A 92 -18.02 5.40 -15.59
CA THR A 92 -19.43 5.78 -15.57
C THR A 92 -19.46 7.24 -15.16
N ALA A 93 -19.01 8.09 -16.08
CA ALA A 93 -19.54 9.42 -16.34
C ALA A 93 -18.76 10.07 -17.49
N GLU A 94 -18.83 9.47 -18.68
CA GLU A 94 -19.10 10.28 -19.86
C GLU A 94 -20.50 10.89 -19.63
N VAL A 95 -20.54 12.13 -19.13
CA VAL A 95 -21.72 12.99 -19.27
C VAL A 95 -21.22 14.22 -20.00
N ALA A 96 -21.20 14.09 -21.32
CA ALA A 96 -21.08 15.16 -22.29
C ALA A 96 -22.47 15.81 -22.51
N PRO A 97 -22.52 16.95 -23.23
CA PRO A 97 -22.83 18.31 -22.76
C PRO A 97 -24.29 18.60 -22.39
#